data_AF-A0A1A3U3F4-F1
#
_entry.id   AF-A0A1A3U3F4-F1
#
_cell.length_a   1.000
_cell.length_b   1.000
_cell.length_c   1.000
_cell.angle_alpha   90.00
_cell.angle_beta   90.00
_cell.angle_gamma   90.00
#
_symmetry.space_group_name_H-M   'P 1'
#
loop_
_entity.id
_entity.type
_entity.pdbx_description
1 polymer ?
#
loop_
_entity_poly.entity_id
_entity_poly.type
_entity_poly.pdbx_seq_one_letter_code
_entity_poly.pdbx_strand_id
1 'polypeptide(L)'
;MTPSEPAPFREAVAAMNAVVVRPEIELGPIRPPQRLAPHSYALGAEVKHPDRDIIPERSDGDAFGRLILLYDPEGADAWDGTIRMVAYIQADLDPSEAVDPLLPEVAWSWLVEALESRMEEVVALGGTVTATTSVRYGDISGPPRAHQLELRAS
;
A
#
# COMPACT_ATOMS: atom_id res chain seq x y z
N MET A 1 18.59 -27.74 8.60
CA MET A 1 18.64 -27.35 7.18
C MET A 1 17.40 -26.51 6.95
N THR A 2 17.51 -25.18 6.95
CA THR A 2 16.37 -24.32 6.57
C THR A 2 15.96 -24.75 5.16
N PRO A 3 14.68 -25.11 4.92
CA PRO A 3 14.26 -25.42 3.56
C PRO A 3 14.60 -24.21 2.70
N SER A 4 15.37 -24.42 1.64
CA SER A 4 15.66 -23.36 0.68
C SER A 4 14.33 -22.84 0.18
N GLU A 5 14.09 -21.54 0.32
CA GLU A 5 12.84 -20.92 -0.15
C GLU A 5 12.53 -21.33 -1.59
N PRO A 6 11.26 -21.56 -1.97
CA PRO A 6 10.91 -21.98 -3.32
C PRO A 6 11.38 -20.99 -4.40
N ALA A 7 11.80 -21.49 -5.56
CA ALA A 7 12.34 -20.64 -6.63
C ALA A 7 11.36 -19.53 -7.09
N PRO A 8 10.05 -19.80 -7.30
CA PRO A 8 9.10 -18.75 -7.67
C PRO A 8 9.00 -17.63 -6.63
N PHE A 9 9.05 -17.97 -5.34
CA PHE A 9 9.05 -16.99 -4.26
C PHE A 9 10.31 -16.13 -4.29
N ARG A 10 11.49 -16.74 -4.43
CA ARG A 10 12.75 -15.99 -4.49
C ARG A 10 12.82 -15.06 -5.70
N GLU A 11 12.32 -15.50 -6.85
CA GLU A 11 12.26 -14.70 -8.07
C GLU A 11 11.33 -13.49 -7.91
N ALA A 12 10.15 -13.68 -7.32
CA ALA A 12 9.23 -12.60 -7.02
C ALA A 12 9.82 -11.59 -6.01
N VAL A 13 10.48 -12.07 -4.95
CA VAL A 13 11.19 -11.20 -3.98
C VAL A 13 12.33 -10.42 -4.65
N ALA A 14 13.10 -11.05 -5.53
CA ALA A 14 14.16 -10.38 -6.28
C ALA A 14 13.60 -9.29 -7.20
N ALA A 15 12.49 -9.57 -7.90
CA ALA A 15 11.81 -8.59 -8.75
C ALA A 15 11.29 -7.39 -7.95
N MET A 16 10.67 -7.63 -6.79
CA MET A 16 10.21 -6.57 -5.89
C MET A 16 11.35 -5.67 -5.41
N ASN A 17 12.54 -6.23 -5.13
CA ASN A 17 13.69 -5.46 -4.67
C ASN A 17 14.45 -4.73 -5.78
N ALA A 18 14.29 -5.15 -7.04
CA ALA A 18 14.96 -4.56 -8.19
C ALA A 18 14.20 -3.35 -8.79
N VAL A 19 13.01 -3.04 -8.28
CA VAL A 19 12.17 -1.97 -8.82
C VAL A 19 12.81 -0.59 -8.62
N VAL A 20 12.77 0.24 -9.66
CA VAL A 20 13.14 1.65 -9.58
C VAL A 20 11.88 2.46 -9.37
N VAL A 21 11.76 3.08 -8.19
CA VAL A 21 10.65 3.99 -7.87
C VAL A 21 11.02 5.44 -8.17
N ARG A 22 10.00 6.30 -8.11
CA ARG A 22 10.20 7.75 -8.16
C ARG A 22 11.16 8.22 -7.05
N PRO A 23 12.01 9.24 -7.28
CA PRO A 23 13.01 9.70 -6.30
C PRO A 23 12.44 10.10 -4.94
N GLU A 24 11.17 10.54 -4.92
CA GLU A 24 10.41 10.94 -3.73
C GLU A 24 9.86 9.75 -2.95
N ILE A 25 10.02 8.50 -3.41
CA ILE A 25 9.54 7.31 -2.69
C ILE A 25 10.74 6.56 -2.11
N GLU A 26 10.68 6.25 -0.81
CA GLU A 26 11.57 5.29 -0.17
C GLU A 26 10.88 3.93 -0.09
N LEU A 27 11.63 2.89 -0.45
CA LEU A 27 11.21 1.50 -0.25
C LEU A 27 12.13 0.85 0.78
N GLY A 28 11.54 0.01 1.63
CA GLY A 28 12.30 -0.80 2.57
C GLY A 28 11.60 -2.11 2.93
N PRO A 29 12.33 -3.19 3.21
CA PRO A 29 11.71 -4.42 3.70
C PRO A 29 11.06 -4.18 5.06
N ILE A 30 9.84 -4.68 5.23
CA ILE A 30 9.11 -4.65 6.49
C ILE A 30 8.73 -6.07 6.92
N ARG A 31 8.33 -6.24 8.18
CA ARG A 31 7.85 -7.54 8.66
C ARG A 31 6.52 -7.87 7.97
N PRO A 32 6.42 -8.98 7.22
CA PRO A 32 5.17 -9.40 6.62
C PRO A 32 4.17 -9.86 7.70
N PRO A 33 2.86 -9.77 7.42
CA PRO A 33 1.84 -10.37 8.28
C PRO A 33 2.12 -11.86 8.48
N GLN A 34 1.96 -12.32 9.72
CA GLN A 34 2.25 -13.70 10.08
C GLN A 34 1.04 -14.60 9.83
N ARG A 35 1.29 -15.88 9.54
CA ARG A 35 0.26 -16.94 9.45
C ARG A 35 -0.73 -16.82 8.28
N LEU A 36 -0.46 -15.99 7.27
CA LEU A 36 -1.27 -15.92 6.05
C LEU A 36 -0.81 -16.90 4.95
N ALA A 37 0.48 -17.24 4.92
CA ALA A 37 1.09 -18.12 3.94
C ALA A 37 2.35 -18.79 4.53
N PRO A 38 2.80 -19.95 3.99
CA PRO A 38 4.08 -20.56 4.36
C PRO A 38 5.28 -19.65 4.08
N HIS A 39 5.23 -18.90 2.97
CA HIS A 39 6.26 -17.94 2.58
C HIS A 39 5.62 -16.57 2.38
N SER A 40 6.25 -15.52 2.92
CA SER A 40 5.77 -14.15 2.76
C SER A 40 6.92 -13.15 2.76
N TYR A 41 6.74 -12.08 2.00
CA TYR A 41 7.65 -10.94 1.93
C TYR A 41 6.85 -9.65 1.91
N ALA A 42 7.39 -8.56 2.43
CA ALA A 42 6.71 -7.28 2.42
C ALA A 42 7.68 -6.12 2.24
N LEU A 43 7.26 -5.16 1.40
CA LEU A 43 7.90 -3.87 1.25
C LEU A 43 6.99 -2.80 1.86
N GLY A 44 7.59 -1.90 2.63
CA GLY A 44 7.02 -0.60 2.96
C GLY A 44 7.43 0.42 1.90
N ALA A 45 6.55 1.37 1.65
CA ALA A 45 6.79 2.53 0.79
C ALA A 45 6.39 3.79 1.54
N GLU A 46 7.22 4.83 1.53
CA GLU A 46 6.93 6.12 2.16
C GLU A 46 7.34 7.26 1.24
N VAL A 47 6.62 8.38 1.26
CA VAL A 47 7.00 9.57 0.51
C VAL A 47 8.03 10.36 1.33
N LYS A 48 9.21 10.61 0.74
CA LYS A 48 10.23 11.47 1.31
C LYS A 48 9.69 12.87 1.47
N HIS A 49 9.85 13.41 2.67
CA HIS A 49 9.74 14.84 2.88
C HIS A 49 11.12 15.43 2.65
N PRO A 50 11.29 16.40 1.74
CA PRO A 50 12.57 17.11 1.63
C PRO A 50 12.90 17.73 2.99
N ASP A 51 14.15 17.56 3.44
CA ASP A 51 14.67 18.11 4.70
C ASP A 51 14.21 19.56 4.86
N ARG A 52 13.21 19.79 5.71
CA ARG A 52 12.73 21.14 5.97
C ARG A 52 13.64 21.73 7.06
N ASP A 53 14.47 22.71 6.69
CA ASP A 53 15.28 23.52 7.64
C ASP A 53 14.42 24.27 8.68
N ILE A 54 13.10 24.35 8.44
CA ILE A 54 12.09 24.90 9.33
C ILE A 54 11.05 23.80 9.55
N ILE A 55 10.90 23.33 10.79
CA ILE A 55 9.76 22.50 11.19
C ILE A 55 8.50 23.34 10.97
N PRO A 56 7.62 23.00 10.00
CA PRO A 56 6.37 23.72 9.86
C PRO A 56 5.46 23.35 11.04
N GLU A 57 4.58 24.24 11.47
CA GLU A 57 3.54 23.94 12.47
C GLU A 57 2.53 22.85 11.98
N ARG A 58 2.72 22.33 10.77
CA ARG A 58 1.89 21.36 10.05
C ARG A 58 2.77 20.32 9.34
N SER A 59 2.37 19.05 9.37
CA SER A 59 2.86 18.04 8.42
C SER A 59 1.98 18.13 7.18
N ASP A 60 2.59 18.33 6.00
CA ASP A 60 1.90 18.18 4.72
C ASP A 60 1.99 16.70 4.34
N GLY A 61 0.95 15.92 4.66
CA GLY A 61 0.63 14.64 4.04
C GLY A 61 1.61 13.50 4.27
N ASP A 62 1.41 12.73 5.34
CA ASP A 62 2.11 11.45 5.50
C ASP A 62 1.40 10.42 4.59
N ALA A 63 2.08 10.00 3.51
CA ALA A 63 1.61 8.94 2.63
C ALA A 63 2.54 7.73 2.75
N PHE A 64 1.98 6.59 3.12
CA PHE A 64 2.71 5.33 3.17
C PHE A 64 1.91 4.20 2.54
N GLY A 65 2.64 3.20 2.08
CA GLY A 65 2.10 1.99 1.48
C GLY A 65 2.82 0.76 1.98
N ARG A 66 2.17 -0.38 1.78
CA ARG A 66 2.73 -1.70 2.00
C ARG A 66 2.35 -2.57 0.83
N LEU A 67 3.32 -3.30 0.30
CA LEU A 67 3.12 -4.31 -0.72
C LEU A 67 3.60 -5.65 -0.16
N ILE A 68 2.68 -6.59 -0.03
CA ILE A 68 2.91 -7.89 0.59
C ILE A 68 2.77 -8.96 -0.49
N LEU A 69 3.79 -9.80 -0.59
CA LEU A 69 3.79 -11.03 -1.36
C LEU A 69 3.49 -12.19 -0.42
N LEU A 70 2.45 -12.96 -0.73
CA LEU A 70 2.13 -14.23 -0.10
C LEU A 70 2.37 -15.34 -1.11
N TYR A 71 2.99 -16.43 -0.66
CA TYR A 71 3.25 -17.59 -1.50
C TYR A 71 2.96 -18.90 -0.75
N ASP A 72 2.13 -19.73 -1.38
CA ASP A 72 1.85 -21.09 -0.98
C ASP A 72 2.08 -22.02 -2.17
N PRO A 73 3.09 -22.93 -2.12
CA PRO A 73 3.35 -23.89 -3.19
C PRO A 73 2.17 -24.78 -3.55
N GLU A 74 1.30 -25.08 -2.57
CA GLU A 74 0.12 -25.92 -2.76
C GLU A 74 -1.07 -25.10 -3.29
N GLY A 75 -0.94 -23.77 -3.33
CA GLY A 75 -2.00 -22.84 -3.67
C GLY A 75 -3.02 -22.65 -2.55
N ALA A 76 -3.87 -21.65 -2.72
CA ALA A 76 -5.03 -21.44 -1.85
C ALA A 76 -6.26 -21.12 -2.70
N ASP A 77 -7.39 -21.77 -2.41
CA ASP A 77 -8.64 -21.60 -3.18
C ASP A 77 -9.07 -20.12 -3.29
N ALA A 78 -8.78 -19.31 -2.27
CA ALA A 78 -9.12 -17.89 -2.25
C ALA A 78 -8.24 -17.01 -3.16
N TRP A 79 -7.11 -17.51 -3.65
CA TRP A 79 -6.14 -16.74 -4.44
C TRP A 79 -6.20 -17.05 -5.94
N ASP A 80 -6.84 -18.16 -6.31
CA ASP A 80 -6.84 -18.70 -7.68
C ASP A 80 -5.41 -18.87 -8.24
N GLY A 81 -4.49 -19.32 -7.38
CA GLY A 81 -3.07 -19.44 -7.69
C GLY A 81 -2.18 -19.72 -6.48
N THR A 82 -0.86 -19.71 -6.71
CA THR A 82 0.16 -19.93 -5.67
C THR A 82 0.71 -18.64 -5.09
N ILE A 83 0.48 -17.51 -5.76
CA ILE A 83 0.93 -16.17 -5.37
C ILE A 83 -0.29 -15.29 -5.13
N ARG A 84 -0.26 -14.52 -4.04
CA ARG A 84 -1.21 -13.44 -3.79
C ARG A 84 -0.47 -12.17 -3.42
N MET A 85 -0.82 -11.08 -4.09
CA MET A 85 -0.33 -9.75 -3.76
C MET A 85 -1.35 -9.06 -2.86
N VAL A 86 -0.89 -8.34 -1.84
CA VAL A 86 -1.75 -7.48 -1.01
C VAL A 86 -1.14 -6.10 -0.94
N ALA A 87 -1.91 -5.10 -1.33
CA ALA A 87 -1.54 -3.70 -1.26
C ALA A 87 -2.36 -3.00 -0.18
N TYR A 88 -1.66 -2.19 0.61
CA TYR A 88 -2.25 -1.24 1.55
C TYR A 88 -1.65 0.12 1.27
N ILE A 89 -2.46 1.16 1.13
CA ILE A 89 -1.99 2.53 0.96
C ILE A 89 -2.82 3.40 1.89
N GLN A 90 -2.16 4.31 2.59
CA GLN A 90 -2.81 5.34 3.38
C GLN A 90 -2.17 6.68 3.05
N ALA A 91 -2.99 7.70 2.88
CA ALA A 91 -2.54 9.06 2.68
C ALA A 91 -3.44 10.04 3.44
N ASP A 92 -2.82 11.00 4.12
CA ASP A 92 -3.53 12.16 4.61
C ASP A 92 -3.85 13.11 3.46
N LEU A 93 -5.03 13.71 3.49
CA LEU A 93 -5.55 14.54 2.41
C LEU A 93 -5.81 15.96 2.85
N ASP A 94 -5.63 16.88 1.90
CA ASP A 94 -6.05 18.26 2.08
C ASP A 94 -7.59 18.37 2.12
N PRO A 95 -8.15 19.29 2.94
CA PRO A 95 -9.59 19.46 3.04
C PRO A 95 -10.28 19.78 1.71
N SER A 96 -9.59 20.43 0.77
CA SER A 96 -10.12 20.74 -0.56
C SER A 96 -10.23 19.51 -1.46
N GLU A 97 -9.42 18.49 -1.22
CA GLU A 97 -9.44 17.24 -1.98
C GLU A 97 -10.44 16.25 -1.36
N ALA A 98 -10.52 16.23 -0.02
CA ALA A 98 -11.37 15.32 0.73
C ALA A 98 -12.89 15.59 0.61
N VAL A 99 -13.29 16.68 -0.04
CA VAL A 99 -14.71 17.01 -0.31
C VAL A 99 -15.23 16.41 -1.61
N ASP A 100 -14.35 15.83 -2.45
CA ASP A 100 -14.77 15.16 -3.68
C ASP A 100 -15.49 13.83 -3.35
N PRO A 101 -16.79 13.69 -3.67
CA PRO A 101 -17.53 12.46 -3.42
C PRO A 101 -17.07 11.28 -4.28
N LEU A 102 -16.34 11.51 -5.38
CA LEU A 102 -15.84 10.47 -6.29
C LEU A 102 -14.41 10.02 -5.97
N LEU A 103 -13.81 10.58 -4.93
CA LEU A 103 -12.44 10.29 -4.54
C LEU A 103 -12.17 8.78 -4.34
N PRO A 104 -13.04 7.98 -3.71
CA PRO A 104 -12.85 6.54 -3.61
C PRO A 104 -12.80 5.83 -4.97
N GLU A 105 -13.70 6.17 -5.88
CA GLU A 105 -13.80 5.60 -7.22
C GLU A 105 -12.60 5.96 -8.08
N VAL A 106 -12.14 7.21 -8.01
CA VAL A 106 -10.96 7.69 -8.73
C VAL A 106 -9.69 7.02 -8.21
N ALA A 107 -9.52 6.93 -6.89
CA ALA A 107 -8.37 6.23 -6.31
C ALA A 107 -8.34 4.75 -6.68
N TRP A 108 -9.50 4.10 -6.75
CA TRP A 108 -9.61 2.73 -7.25
C TRP A 108 -9.26 2.63 -8.75
N SER A 109 -9.74 3.56 -9.58
CA SER A 109 -9.45 3.54 -11.02
C SER A 109 -7.96 3.68 -11.30
N TRP A 110 -7.24 4.53 -10.56
CA TRP A 110 -5.79 4.65 -10.69
C TRP A 110 -5.04 3.33 -10.47
N LEU A 111 -5.48 2.51 -9.50
CA LEU A 111 -4.91 1.18 -9.30
C LEU A 111 -5.19 0.28 -10.51
N VAL A 112 -6.45 0.21 -10.94
CA VAL A 112 -6.87 -0.65 -12.05
C VAL A 112 -6.13 -0.27 -13.34
N GLU A 113 -6.10 1.02 -13.69
CA GLU A 113 -5.40 1.53 -14.87
C GLU A 113 -3.88 1.26 -14.79
N ALA A 114 -3.28 1.38 -13.60
CA ALA A 114 -1.86 1.09 -13.41
C ALA A 114 -1.52 -0.40 -13.58
N LEU A 115 -2.45 -1.29 -13.25
CA LEU A 115 -2.33 -2.73 -13.46
C LEU A 115 -2.56 -3.08 -14.94
N GLU A 116 -3.65 -2.62 -15.53
CA GLU A 116 -3.99 -2.88 -16.95
C GLU A 116 -2.93 -2.37 -17.92
N SER A 117 -2.24 -1.28 -17.58
CA SER A 117 -1.16 -0.73 -18.43
C SER A 117 0.15 -1.54 -18.39
N ARG A 118 0.31 -2.48 -17.44
CA ARG A 118 1.58 -3.20 -17.21
C ARG A 118 1.44 -4.72 -17.17
N MET A 119 0.25 -5.24 -16.94
CA MET A 119 0.00 -6.67 -16.77
C MET A 119 -0.90 -7.19 -17.88
N GLU A 120 -0.54 -8.34 -18.44
CA GLU A 120 -1.37 -9.03 -19.44
C GLU A 120 -2.59 -9.70 -18.79
N GLU A 121 -2.44 -10.14 -17.53
CA GLU A 121 -3.49 -10.83 -16.79
C GLU A 121 -3.44 -10.44 -15.30
N VAL A 122 -4.61 -10.11 -14.74
CA VAL A 122 -4.81 -9.88 -13.30
C VAL A 122 -5.97 -10.76 -12.86
N VAL A 123 -5.69 -11.67 -11.94
CA VAL A 123 -6.68 -12.64 -11.44
C VAL A 123 -7.17 -12.22 -10.06
N ALA A 124 -8.48 -12.34 -9.84
CA ALA A 124 -9.12 -12.13 -8.54
C ALA A 124 -8.79 -10.79 -7.87
N LEU A 125 -8.70 -9.70 -8.65
CA LEU A 125 -8.53 -8.34 -8.13
C LEU A 125 -9.75 -7.95 -7.29
N GLY A 126 -9.51 -7.58 -6.04
CA GLY A 126 -10.54 -7.05 -5.16
C GLY A 126 -9.97 -6.08 -4.14
N GLY A 127 -10.82 -5.20 -3.61
CA GLY A 127 -10.35 -4.21 -2.66
C GLY A 127 -11.43 -3.26 -2.16
N THR A 128 -11.00 -2.32 -1.33
CA THR A 128 -11.82 -1.26 -0.77
C THR A 128 -11.03 0.04 -0.74
N VAL A 129 -11.69 1.14 -1.05
CA VAL A 129 -11.18 2.49 -0.77
C VAL A 129 -12.07 3.14 0.27
N THR A 130 -11.47 3.67 1.33
CA THR A 130 -12.17 4.31 2.45
C THR A 130 -11.67 5.74 2.59
N ALA A 131 -12.56 6.71 2.45
CA ALA A 131 -12.29 8.11 2.75
C ALA A 131 -12.89 8.45 4.14
N THR A 132 -12.03 8.90 5.06
CA THR A 132 -12.41 9.24 6.43
C THR A 132 -12.28 10.74 6.66
N THR A 133 -13.32 11.35 7.25
CA THR A 133 -13.27 12.72 7.77
C THR A 133 -13.47 12.71 9.27
N SER A 134 -12.49 13.22 10.00
CA SER A 134 -12.51 13.33 11.46
C SER A 134 -12.67 14.79 11.86
N VAL A 135 -13.69 15.10 12.67
CA VAL A 135 -13.86 16.42 13.31
C VAL A 135 -13.66 16.25 14.81
N ARG A 136 -12.72 17.00 15.39
CA ARG A 136 -12.40 16.95 16.82
C ARG A 136 -13.17 18.06 17.56
N TYR A 137 -13.68 17.72 18.75
CA TYR A 137 -14.38 18.64 19.64
C TYR A 137 -13.79 18.55 21.05
N GLY A 138 -13.83 19.65 21.81
CA GLY A 138 -13.26 19.70 23.16
C GLY A 138 -11.73 19.77 23.19
N ASP A 139 -11.12 19.30 24.27
CA ASP A 139 -9.67 19.36 24.51
C ASP A 139 -8.95 18.11 23.95
N ILE A 140 -9.16 17.84 22.66
CA ILE A 140 -8.46 16.77 21.93
C ILE A 140 -7.34 17.40 21.11
N SER A 141 -6.11 16.94 21.36
CA SER A 141 -4.93 17.38 20.62
C SER A 141 -4.98 16.99 19.13
N GLY A 142 -4.40 17.82 18.28
CA GLY A 142 -4.32 17.61 16.84
C GLY A 142 -5.22 18.56 16.05
N PRO A 143 -5.24 18.45 14.71
CA PRO A 143 -5.97 19.41 13.88
C PRO A 143 -7.48 19.27 14.09
N PRO A 144 -8.24 20.38 14.11
CA PRO A 144 -9.71 20.35 14.31
C PRO A 144 -10.44 19.48 13.30
N ARG A 145 -9.89 19.36 12.09
CA ARG A 145 -10.34 18.44 11.05
C ARG A 145 -9.15 17.69 10.47
N ALA A 146 -9.34 16.40 10.19
CA ALA A 146 -8.36 15.59 9.48
C ALA A 146 -9.09 14.73 8.44
N HIS A 147 -8.45 14.54 7.30
CA HIS A 147 -8.97 13.74 6.20
C HIS A 147 -7.94 12.70 5.81
N GLN A 148 -8.40 11.49 5.54
CA GLN A 148 -7.52 10.36 5.23
C GLN A 148 -8.16 9.47 4.18
N LEU A 149 -7.36 9.01 3.25
CA LEU A 149 -7.71 7.99 2.28
C LEU A 149 -6.96 6.71 2.61
N GLU A 150 -7.68 5.60 2.65
CA GLU A 150 -7.11 4.27 2.81
C GLU A 150 -7.55 3.40 1.63
N LEU A 151 -6.59 2.80 0.92
CA LEU A 151 -6.83 1.80 -0.11
C LEU A 151 -6.29 0.45 0.36
N ARG A 152 -7.13 -0.58 0.27
CA ARG A 152 -6.75 -1.98 0.45
C ARG A 152 -7.08 -2.72 -0.84
N ALA A 153 -6.10 -3.41 -1.40
CA ALA A 153 -6.31 -4.23 -2.58
C ALA A 153 -5.60 -5.56 -2.44
N SER A 154 -6.10 -6.57 -3.13
CA SER A 154 -5.51 -7.89 -3.15
C SER A 154 -5.83 -8.62 -4.43
#